data_AF-A0A927QTD2-F1
#
_entry.id   AF-A0A927QTD2-F1
#
_cell.length_a   1.000
_cell.length_b   1.000
_cell.length_c   1.000
_cell.angle_alpha   90.00
_cell.angle_beta   90.00
_cell.angle_gamma   90.00
#
_symmetry.space_group_name_H-M   'P 1'
#
loop_
_entity.id
_entity.type
_entity.pdbx_description
1 polymer ?
#
loop_
_entity_poly.entity_id
_entity_poly.type
_entity_poly.pdbx_seq_one_letter_code
_entity_poly.pdbx_strand_id
1 'polypeptide(L)'
;MNKLLRSLYAPIALSVAILPFATCASARGIEPINVQRPNFPVEVNGTRINVNETYSAYPLLLYKDTTYFPMTWNYAQGLGLSITWNPDSGLDIENGGDAVSELKQQDSDHENIETHFSAVLPSYEIKVNGKTIDNTREPYPVLNFRGVTYFPMTWRFAHDEFHMTTEWSVHEGFKIATQGKQIPVHQNRRN
;
A
#
# COMPACT_ATOMS: atom_id res chain seq x y z
N MET A 1 -58.15 -55.02 -53.53
CA MET A 1 -57.71 -55.60 -52.25
C MET A 1 -56.64 -54.69 -51.67
N ASN A 2 -56.78 -54.28 -50.41
CA ASN A 2 -55.86 -53.49 -49.55
C ASN A 2 -55.89 -51.95 -49.78
N LYS A 3 -56.69 -51.20 -49.02
CA LYS A 3 -56.55 -50.72 -47.62
C LYS A 3 -55.55 -49.55 -47.45
N LEU A 4 -56.14 -48.38 -47.11
CA LEU A 4 -55.76 -47.44 -46.05
C LEU A 4 -54.39 -46.75 -46.15
N LEU A 5 -54.36 -45.41 -46.14
CA LEU A 5 -54.09 -44.62 -44.93
C LEU A 5 -54.15 -43.10 -45.20
N ARG A 6 -54.75 -42.39 -44.26
CA ARG A 6 -54.86 -40.92 -44.16
C ARG A 6 -53.51 -40.32 -43.75
N SER A 7 -53.17 -39.14 -44.22
CA SER A 7 -52.23 -38.26 -43.50
C SER A 7 -52.65 -36.80 -43.65
N LEU A 8 -53.02 -36.21 -42.51
CA LEU A 8 -53.42 -34.83 -42.31
C LEU A 8 -52.14 -34.06 -41.96
N TYR A 9 -51.74 -33.07 -42.76
CA TYR A 9 -50.60 -32.21 -42.43
C TYR A 9 -51.04 -31.11 -41.46
N ALA A 10 -50.47 -31.07 -40.26
CA ALA A 10 -50.55 -29.96 -39.32
C ALA A 10 -49.22 -29.19 -39.36
N PRO A 11 -49.20 -27.86 -39.55
CA PRO A 11 -47.97 -27.11 -39.43
C PRO A 11 -47.67 -26.83 -37.95
N ILE A 12 -46.53 -27.32 -37.48
CA ILE A 12 -45.96 -26.98 -36.17
C ILE A 12 -45.32 -25.59 -36.31
N ALA A 13 -45.90 -24.58 -35.65
CA ALA A 13 -45.31 -23.26 -35.56
C ALA A 13 -44.13 -23.30 -34.57
N LEU A 14 -42.91 -23.13 -35.09
CA LEU A 14 -41.68 -23.03 -34.30
C LEU A 14 -41.54 -21.60 -33.75
N SER A 15 -41.96 -21.39 -32.50
CA SER A 15 -41.74 -20.14 -31.79
C SER A 15 -40.29 -20.09 -31.29
N VAL A 16 -39.48 -19.20 -31.85
CA VAL A 16 -38.10 -18.92 -31.38
C VAL A 16 -38.20 -17.94 -30.22
N ALA A 17 -38.04 -18.45 -28.99
CA ALA A 17 -37.90 -17.62 -27.80
C ALA A 17 -36.48 -17.02 -27.76
N ILE A 18 -36.39 -15.70 -27.93
CA ILE A 18 -35.13 -14.95 -27.75
C ILE A 18 -34.95 -14.76 -26.24
N LEU A 19 -34.00 -15.49 -25.64
CA LEU A 19 -33.59 -15.28 -24.25
C LEU A 19 -32.75 -13.99 -24.16
N PRO A 20 -33.03 -13.07 -23.23
CA PRO A 20 -32.15 -11.95 -22.98
C PRO A 20 -30.86 -12.47 -22.33
N PHE A 21 -29.72 -12.21 -22.97
CA PHE A 21 -28.41 -12.38 -22.34
C PHE A 21 -28.34 -11.43 -21.15
N ALA A 22 -28.50 -11.97 -19.94
CA ALA A 22 -28.16 -11.25 -18.73
C ALA A 22 -26.65 -11.01 -18.76
N THR A 23 -26.24 -9.78 -19.07
CA THR A 23 -24.88 -9.34 -18.78
C THR A 23 -24.73 -9.28 -17.27
N CYS A 24 -24.11 -10.30 -16.67
CA CYS A 24 -23.62 -10.19 -15.31
C CYS A 24 -22.63 -9.02 -15.27
N ALA A 25 -23.00 -7.92 -14.65
CA ALA A 25 -22.05 -6.90 -14.25
C ALA A 25 -21.08 -7.59 -13.27
N SER A 26 -19.83 -7.81 -13.70
CA SER A 26 -18.78 -8.21 -12.77
C SER A 26 -18.62 -7.10 -11.74
N ALA A 27 -18.85 -7.41 -10.47
CA ALA A 27 -18.38 -6.55 -9.39
C ALA A 27 -16.88 -6.34 -9.61
N ARG A 28 -16.44 -5.08 -9.77
CA ARG A 28 -15.02 -4.76 -9.92
C ARG A 28 -14.35 -5.10 -8.59
N GLY A 29 -13.74 -6.28 -8.53
CA GLY A 29 -12.99 -6.72 -7.35
C GLY A 29 -11.87 -5.73 -7.05
N ILE A 30 -11.49 -5.63 -5.79
CA ILE A 30 -10.34 -4.84 -5.38
C ILE A 30 -9.12 -5.44 -6.08
N GLU A 31 -8.49 -4.70 -6.99
CA GLU A 31 -7.35 -5.20 -7.76
C GLU A 31 -6.13 -5.33 -6.84
N PRO A 32 -5.54 -6.54 -6.73
CA PRO A 32 -4.37 -6.74 -5.90
C PRO A 32 -3.14 -6.08 -6.53
N ILE A 33 -2.35 -5.42 -5.68
CA ILE A 33 -1.07 -4.83 -6.03
C ILE A 33 0.01 -5.72 -5.42
N ASN A 34 0.79 -6.37 -6.28
CA ASN A 34 1.92 -7.19 -5.88
C ASN A 34 3.03 -6.29 -5.33
N VAL A 35 3.44 -6.56 -4.11
CA VAL A 35 4.53 -5.88 -3.41
C VAL A 35 5.47 -6.91 -2.82
N GLN A 36 6.67 -6.50 -2.45
CA GLN A 36 7.65 -7.40 -1.84
C GLN A 36 8.31 -6.75 -0.64
N ARG A 37 8.99 -7.56 0.17
CA ARG A 37 9.85 -7.08 1.24
C ARG A 37 11.11 -6.45 0.64
N PRO A 38 11.58 -5.29 1.13
CA PRO A 38 12.90 -4.77 0.78
C PRO A 38 14.00 -5.78 1.12
N ASN A 39 14.97 -5.94 0.23
CA ASN A 39 16.13 -6.82 0.41
C ASN A 39 17.42 -6.04 0.69
N PHE A 40 17.28 -4.79 1.14
CA PHE A 40 18.37 -3.87 1.45
C PHE A 40 18.19 -3.26 2.85
N PRO A 41 19.26 -2.77 3.49
CA PRO A 41 19.16 -2.13 4.79
C PRO A 41 18.26 -0.88 4.74
N VAL A 42 17.50 -0.67 5.81
CA VAL A 42 16.72 0.55 6.01
C VAL A 42 17.01 1.13 7.39
N GLU A 43 17.22 2.43 7.45
CA GLU A 43 17.52 3.17 8.69
C GLU A 43 16.61 4.40 8.81
N VAL A 44 16.09 4.63 10.01
CA VAL A 44 15.34 5.84 10.37
C VAL A 44 16.00 6.49 11.56
N ASN A 45 16.44 7.74 11.43
CA ASN A 45 16.99 8.52 12.54
C ASN A 45 18.18 7.85 13.27
N GLY A 46 19.01 7.10 12.55
CA GLY A 46 20.11 6.32 13.12
C GLY A 46 19.72 4.93 13.63
N THR A 47 18.42 4.61 13.67
CA THR A 47 17.90 3.30 14.08
C THR A 47 17.71 2.40 12.87
N ARG A 48 18.45 1.29 12.84
CA ARG A 48 18.32 0.27 11.79
C ARG A 48 17.05 -0.55 11.97
N ILE A 49 16.25 -0.66 10.92
CA ILE A 49 15.05 -1.49 10.88
C ILE A 49 15.43 -2.93 10.56
N ASN A 50 14.87 -3.90 11.29
CA ASN A 50 15.02 -5.31 10.95
C ASN A 50 14.06 -5.67 9.80
N VAL A 51 14.49 -5.44 8.57
CA VAL A 51 13.69 -5.74 7.36
C VAL A 51 13.38 -7.23 7.21
N ASN A 52 14.24 -8.11 7.76
CA ASN A 52 14.09 -9.57 7.72
C ASN A 52 13.34 -10.12 8.93
N GLU A 53 12.77 -9.26 9.77
CA GLU A 53 11.97 -9.69 10.92
C GLU A 53 10.78 -10.54 10.45
N THR A 54 10.77 -11.81 10.84
CA THR A 54 9.69 -12.71 10.46
C THR A 54 8.48 -12.51 11.37
N TYR A 55 8.65 -11.94 12.56
CA TYR A 55 7.52 -11.63 13.45
C TYR A 55 7.01 -10.18 13.33
N SER A 56 7.34 -9.45 12.27
CA SER A 56 6.81 -8.09 12.10
C SER A 56 5.38 -8.13 11.56
N ALA A 57 4.41 -7.56 12.28
CA ALA A 57 3.00 -7.49 11.84
C ALA A 57 2.84 -6.68 10.55
N TYR A 58 3.66 -5.64 10.42
CA TYR A 58 3.66 -4.65 9.35
C TYR A 58 5.10 -4.45 8.84
N PRO A 59 5.63 -5.39 8.04
CA PRO A 59 6.94 -5.24 7.44
C PRO A 59 6.94 -4.07 6.46
N LEU A 60 8.11 -3.48 6.21
CA LEU A 60 8.25 -2.53 5.10
C LEU A 60 7.90 -3.22 3.78
N LEU A 61 7.30 -2.46 2.86
CA LEU A 61 6.97 -2.94 1.52
C LEU A 61 7.87 -2.26 0.48
N LEU A 62 8.03 -2.90 -0.66
CA LEU A 62 8.73 -2.42 -1.83
C LEU A 62 7.80 -2.57 -3.03
N TYR A 63 7.56 -1.45 -3.71
CA TYR A 63 6.75 -1.40 -4.92
C TYR A 63 7.37 -0.41 -5.90
N LYS A 64 7.59 -0.84 -7.14
CA LYS A 64 8.28 -0.05 -8.17
C LYS A 64 9.58 0.58 -7.65
N ASP A 65 10.40 -0.23 -6.97
CA ASP A 65 11.68 0.18 -6.37
C ASP A 65 11.60 1.30 -5.33
N THR A 66 10.41 1.60 -4.81
CA THR A 66 10.21 2.56 -3.73
C THR A 66 9.83 1.84 -2.44
N THR A 67 10.47 2.21 -1.33
CA THR A 67 10.13 1.67 -0.01
C THR A 67 8.88 2.36 0.54
N TYR A 68 7.99 1.54 1.08
CA TYR A 68 6.70 1.93 1.63
C TYR A 68 6.69 1.66 3.13
N PHE A 69 6.34 2.69 3.90
CA PHE A 69 6.30 2.63 5.36
C PHE A 69 4.86 2.54 5.87
N PRO A 70 4.56 1.63 6.79
CA PRO A 70 3.25 1.56 7.43
C PRO A 70 3.04 2.79 8.33
N MET A 71 1.89 3.43 8.22
CA MET A 71 1.48 4.53 9.11
C MET A 71 0.79 3.99 10.37
N THR A 72 1.46 3.05 11.06
CA THR A 72 1.07 2.70 12.45
C THR A 72 1.59 3.75 13.41
N TRP A 73 1.09 3.73 14.65
CA TRP A 73 1.52 4.67 15.69
C TRP A 73 3.05 4.72 15.87
N ASN A 74 3.71 3.57 16.03
CA ASN A 74 5.16 3.53 16.26
C ASN A 74 5.97 4.05 15.08
N TYR A 75 5.56 3.72 13.85
CA TYR A 75 6.23 4.20 12.66
C TYR A 75 6.01 5.70 12.46
N ALA A 76 4.79 6.20 12.65
CA ALA A 76 4.48 7.62 12.58
C ALA A 76 5.32 8.42 13.59
N GLN A 77 5.39 8.00 14.86
CA GLN A 77 6.23 8.65 15.86
C GLN A 77 7.73 8.56 15.51
N GLY A 78 8.22 7.41 15.04
CA GLY A 78 9.61 7.27 14.61
C GLY A 78 9.96 8.16 13.41
N LEU A 79 8.95 8.52 12.62
CA LEU A 79 9.00 9.42 11.47
C LEU A 79 8.68 10.89 11.83
N GLY A 80 8.41 11.21 13.11
CA GLY A 80 8.06 12.58 13.52
C GLY A 80 6.71 13.07 12.97
N LEU A 81 5.80 12.13 12.69
CA LEU A 81 4.47 12.39 12.17
C LEU A 81 3.42 12.22 13.27
N SER A 82 2.37 13.04 13.19
CA SER A 82 1.13 12.82 13.93
C SER A 82 0.14 12.10 13.01
N ILE A 83 -0.57 11.10 13.56
CA ILE A 83 -1.61 10.37 12.83
C ILE A 83 -2.90 10.34 13.64
N THR A 84 -4.03 10.53 12.96
CA THR A 84 -5.37 10.36 13.54
C THR A 84 -6.22 9.51 12.61
N TRP A 85 -6.83 8.46 13.16
CA TRP A 85 -7.78 7.62 12.43
C TRP A 85 -9.20 7.93 12.87
N ASN A 86 -10.09 8.10 11.89
CA ASN A 86 -11.52 8.24 12.10
C ASN A 86 -12.27 7.29 11.15
N PRO A 87 -13.26 6.51 11.63
CA PRO A 87 -13.98 5.56 10.79
C PRO A 87 -14.81 6.22 9.67
N ASP A 88 -15.24 7.47 9.86
CA ASP A 88 -16.07 8.21 8.92
C ASP A 88 -15.23 9.06 7.95
N SER A 89 -14.13 9.67 8.43
CA SER A 89 -13.29 10.58 7.64
C SER A 89 -11.93 10.02 7.22
N GLY A 90 -11.59 8.79 7.61
CA GLY A 90 -10.37 8.10 7.20
C GLY A 90 -9.12 8.50 7.99
N LEU A 91 -7.98 8.56 7.30
CA LEU A 91 -6.67 8.82 7.91
C LEU A 91 -6.22 10.26 7.70
N ASP A 92 -5.95 10.96 8.80
CA ASP A 92 -5.28 12.27 8.79
C ASP A 92 -3.83 12.11 9.27
N ILE A 93 -2.89 12.66 8.51
CA ILE A 93 -1.45 12.68 8.82
C ILE A 93 -0.95 14.11 8.77
N GLU A 94 -0.18 14.51 9.77
CA GLU A 94 0.42 15.83 9.85
C GLU A 94 1.90 15.74 10.19
N ASN A 95 2.71 16.64 9.63
CA ASN A 95 4.08 16.83 10.09
C ASN A 95 4.11 17.45 11.50
N GLY A 96 5.14 17.12 12.28
CA GLY A 96 5.37 17.71 13.60
C GLY A 96 4.77 16.93 14.77
N GLY A 97 4.71 15.60 14.66
CA GLY A 97 4.38 14.72 15.80
C GLY A 97 5.52 14.61 16.81
N ASP A 98 5.21 14.06 18.00
CA ASP A 98 6.20 13.78 19.04
C ASP A 98 7.19 12.71 18.56
N ALA A 99 8.30 13.14 17.97
CA ALA A 99 9.32 12.25 17.46
C ALA A 99 9.96 11.46 18.62
N VAL A 100 9.93 10.14 18.54
CA VAL A 100 10.59 9.27 19.52
C VAL A 100 12.02 8.97 19.09
N SER A 101 12.91 8.77 20.07
CA SER A 101 14.32 8.54 19.79
C SER A 101 14.59 7.23 19.02
N GLU A 102 13.75 6.22 19.17
CA GLU A 102 13.92 4.90 18.54
C GLU A 102 12.60 4.41 17.96
N LEU A 103 12.62 4.03 16.67
CA LEU A 103 11.49 3.40 16.00
C LEU A 103 11.44 1.91 16.35
N LYS A 104 10.27 1.44 16.82
CA LYS A 104 10.05 0.03 17.17
C LYS A 104 9.02 -0.63 16.26
N GLN A 105 9.41 -1.74 15.63
CA GLN A 105 8.50 -2.57 14.85
C GLN A 105 7.45 -3.20 15.77
N GLN A 106 6.24 -3.37 15.25
CA GLN A 106 5.18 -4.07 15.96
C GLN A 106 5.29 -5.57 15.69
N ASP A 107 5.26 -6.35 16.78
CA ASP A 107 5.30 -7.80 16.73
C ASP A 107 3.94 -8.37 16.28
N SER A 108 4.00 -9.54 15.66
CA SER A 108 2.91 -10.37 15.19
C SER A 108 2.89 -11.65 16.00
N ASP A 109 1.70 -12.15 16.34
CA ASP A 109 1.57 -13.45 17.01
C ASP A 109 1.96 -14.62 16.09
N HIS A 110 1.96 -14.38 14.78
CA HIS A 110 2.30 -15.37 13.75
C HIS A 110 3.52 -14.95 12.95
N GLU A 111 4.30 -15.96 12.52
CA GLU A 111 5.45 -15.77 11.66
C GLU A 111 5.04 -15.41 10.22
N ASN A 112 5.62 -14.35 9.70
CA ASN A 112 5.53 -13.86 8.33
C ASN A 112 6.82 -14.22 7.58
N ILE A 113 6.91 -15.48 7.14
CA ILE A 113 8.02 -15.99 6.31
C ILE A 113 7.97 -15.50 4.86
N GLU A 114 6.85 -14.95 4.43
CA GLU A 114 6.65 -14.48 3.05
C GLU A 114 7.52 -13.25 2.73
N THR A 115 7.98 -13.19 1.49
CA THR A 115 8.75 -12.07 0.93
C THR A 115 7.96 -11.29 -0.12
N HIS A 116 6.82 -11.83 -0.56
CA HIS A 116 5.91 -11.21 -1.52
C HIS A 116 4.54 -11.14 -0.88
N PHE A 117 3.84 -10.03 -1.07
CA PHE A 117 2.53 -9.77 -0.48
C PHE A 117 1.56 -9.17 -1.49
N SER A 118 0.29 -9.17 -1.14
CA SER A 118 -0.77 -8.50 -1.89
C SER A 118 -1.29 -7.32 -1.07
N ALA A 119 -1.09 -6.11 -1.57
CA ALA A 119 -1.67 -4.89 -1.05
C ALA A 119 -2.84 -4.44 -1.95
N VAL A 120 -3.59 -3.44 -1.53
CA VAL A 120 -4.69 -2.88 -2.31
C VAL A 120 -4.69 -1.36 -2.23
N LEU A 121 -5.47 -0.69 -3.08
CA LEU A 121 -5.73 0.74 -2.87
C LEU A 121 -6.67 0.93 -1.66
N PRO A 122 -6.39 1.89 -0.75
CA PRO A 122 -7.30 2.21 0.34
C PRO A 122 -8.65 2.70 -0.22
N SER A 123 -9.74 2.29 0.44
CA SER A 123 -11.12 2.65 0.07
C SER A 123 -11.68 3.80 0.91
N TYR A 124 -10.82 4.52 1.63
CA TYR A 124 -11.15 5.58 2.56
C TYR A 124 -10.33 6.83 2.25
N GLU A 125 -10.79 7.98 2.74
CA GLU A 125 -10.10 9.26 2.54
C GLU A 125 -8.78 9.30 3.31
N ILE A 126 -7.78 9.95 2.72
CA ILE A 126 -6.49 10.16 3.36
C ILE A 126 -6.14 11.63 3.16
N LYS A 127 -5.85 12.33 4.27
CA LYS A 127 -5.33 13.70 4.24
C LYS A 127 -3.92 13.76 4.75
N VAL A 128 -3.12 14.59 4.11
CA VAL A 128 -1.78 14.93 4.54
C VAL A 128 -1.70 16.45 4.68
N ASN A 129 -1.33 16.92 5.88
CA ASN A 129 -1.24 18.34 6.21
C ASN A 129 -2.54 19.09 5.85
N GLY A 130 -3.69 18.49 6.17
CA GLY A 130 -5.02 19.03 5.88
C GLY A 130 -5.49 18.93 4.42
N LYS A 131 -4.70 18.36 3.51
CA LYS A 131 -5.04 18.20 2.09
C LYS A 131 -5.39 16.75 1.77
N THR A 132 -6.57 16.53 1.20
CA THR A 132 -6.97 15.21 0.70
C THR A 132 -6.11 14.77 -0.48
N ILE A 133 -5.64 13.52 -0.44
CA ILE A 133 -4.85 12.90 -1.52
C ILE A 133 -5.80 12.34 -2.58
N ASP A 134 -5.56 12.69 -3.85
CA ASP A 134 -6.13 11.98 -5.00
C ASP A 134 -5.23 10.80 -5.38
N ASN A 135 -5.46 9.64 -4.74
CA ASN A 135 -4.61 8.47 -4.89
C ASN A 135 -4.61 7.90 -6.32
N THR A 136 -5.62 8.22 -7.14
CA THR A 136 -5.73 7.74 -8.52
C THR A 136 -4.75 8.41 -9.48
N ARG A 137 -4.21 9.56 -9.07
CA ARG A 137 -3.26 10.36 -9.85
C ARG A 137 -1.83 10.17 -9.39
N GLU A 138 -1.60 9.35 -8.38
CA GLU A 138 -0.29 9.10 -7.82
C GLU A 138 0.46 8.04 -8.65
N PRO A 139 1.67 8.34 -9.17
CA PRO A 139 2.49 7.32 -9.85
C PRO A 139 2.90 6.19 -8.90
N TYR A 140 3.05 6.53 -7.62
CA TYR A 140 3.28 5.66 -6.48
C TYR A 140 2.10 5.84 -5.52
N PRO A 141 0.99 5.12 -5.72
CA PRO A 141 -0.19 5.29 -4.88
C PRO A 141 0.12 4.84 -3.47
N VAL A 142 -0.55 5.47 -2.50
CA VAL A 142 -0.64 4.99 -1.13
C VAL A 142 -1.37 3.64 -1.14
N LEU A 143 -0.88 2.68 -0.37
CA LEU A 143 -1.39 1.32 -0.33
C LEU A 143 -2.09 1.04 1.00
N ASN A 144 -3.02 0.09 1.00
CA ASN A 144 -3.50 -0.57 2.20
C ASN A 144 -2.96 -2.01 2.23
N PHE A 145 -2.33 -2.38 3.34
CA PHE A 145 -1.93 -3.75 3.59
C PHE A 145 -2.32 -4.12 5.02
N ARG A 146 -3.13 -5.18 5.15
CA ARG A 146 -3.67 -5.67 6.43
C ARG A 146 -4.37 -4.56 7.24
N GLY A 147 -5.13 -3.70 6.56
CA GLY A 147 -5.87 -2.61 7.21
C GLY A 147 -5.05 -1.37 7.52
N VAL A 148 -3.72 -1.40 7.34
CA VAL A 148 -2.83 -0.25 7.59
C VAL A 148 -2.48 0.46 6.29
N THR A 149 -2.47 1.80 6.32
CA THR A 149 -2.03 2.65 5.21
C THR A 149 -0.51 2.66 5.10
N TYR A 150 0.02 2.48 3.91
CA TYR A 150 1.45 2.48 3.60
C TYR A 150 1.78 3.63 2.66
N PHE A 151 2.66 4.53 3.11
CA PHE A 151 3.09 5.66 2.31
C PHE A 151 4.37 5.34 1.53
N PRO A 152 4.44 5.68 0.23
CA PRO A 152 5.68 5.61 -0.52
C PRO A 152 6.64 6.69 -0.03
N MET A 153 7.89 6.34 0.25
CA MET A 153 8.94 7.31 0.59
C MET A 153 9.54 7.96 -0.67
N THR A 154 8.67 8.48 -1.54
CA THR A 154 9.07 9.32 -2.68
C THR A 154 9.46 10.72 -2.21
N TRP A 155 10.13 11.50 -3.06
CA TRP A 155 10.44 12.90 -2.77
C TRP A 155 9.18 13.71 -2.40
N ARG A 156 8.07 13.52 -3.13
CA ARG A 156 6.80 14.21 -2.87
C ARG A 156 6.31 13.99 -1.43
N PHE A 157 6.29 12.76 -0.94
CA PHE A 157 5.81 12.50 0.43
C PHE A 157 6.89 12.74 1.47
N ALA A 158 8.08 12.13 1.31
CA ALA A 158 9.12 12.21 2.32
C ALA A 158 9.68 13.64 2.46
N HIS A 159 10.03 14.31 1.36
CA HIS A 159 10.62 15.65 1.40
C HIS A 159 9.55 16.75 1.41
N ASP A 160 8.63 16.78 0.44
CA ASP A 160 7.74 17.94 0.29
C ASP A 160 6.63 17.99 1.34
N GLU A 161 6.04 16.85 1.71
CA GLU A 161 4.94 16.79 2.69
C GLU A 161 5.41 16.51 4.13
N PHE A 162 6.40 15.64 4.32
CA PHE A 162 6.87 15.23 5.66
C PHE A 162 8.19 15.88 6.09
N HIS A 163 8.81 16.69 5.21
CA HIS A 163 10.01 17.45 5.51
C HIS A 163 11.21 16.62 6.00
N MET A 164 11.28 15.36 5.57
CA MET A 164 12.38 14.44 5.83
C MET A 164 13.48 14.59 4.79
N THR A 165 14.69 14.18 5.17
CA THR A 165 15.76 13.92 4.21
C THR A 165 15.85 12.42 3.96
N THR A 166 16.01 12.04 2.70
CA THR A 166 16.27 10.65 2.30
C THR A 166 17.61 10.52 1.62
N GLU A 167 18.28 9.40 1.85
CA GLU A 167 19.54 9.06 1.20
C GLU A 167 19.51 7.60 0.74
N TRP A 168 20.09 7.34 -0.43
CA TRP A 168 20.29 6.00 -0.94
C TRP A 168 21.77 5.77 -1.22
N SER A 169 22.30 4.66 -0.74
CA SER A 169 23.60 4.16 -1.17
C SER A 169 23.57 2.64 -1.34
N VAL A 170 24.41 2.14 -2.25
CA VAL A 170 24.50 0.69 -2.53
C VAL A 170 25.00 -0.13 -1.34
N HIS A 171 25.75 0.49 -0.41
CA HIS A 171 26.34 -0.19 0.73
C HIS A 171 25.49 -0.06 2.00
N GLU A 172 24.88 1.10 2.20
CA GLU A 172 24.15 1.41 3.44
C GLU A 172 22.63 1.34 3.27
N GLY A 173 22.14 1.16 2.03
CA GLY A 173 20.72 1.02 1.73
C GLY A 173 19.98 2.36 1.78
N PHE A 174 18.75 2.33 2.28
CA PHE A 174 17.86 3.48 2.33
C PHE A 174 17.86 4.11 3.73
N LYS A 175 18.11 5.41 3.81
CA LYS A 175 18.13 6.16 5.06
C LYS A 175 17.09 7.27 5.05
N ILE A 176 16.42 7.46 6.19
CA ILE A 176 15.52 8.59 6.44
C ILE A 176 16.00 9.32 7.69
N ALA A 177 16.02 10.65 7.63
CA ALA A 177 16.13 11.50 8.81
C ALA A 177 14.99 12.51 8.87
N THR A 178 14.41 12.62 10.05
CA THR A 178 13.33 13.55 10.36
C THR A 178 13.90 14.88 10.84
N GLN A 179 13.11 15.95 10.77
CA GLN A 179 13.55 17.25 11.29
C GLN A 179 13.90 17.14 12.78
N GLY A 180 15.05 17.72 13.18
CA GLY A 180 15.54 17.69 14.56
C GLY A 180 16.63 16.63 14.86
N LYS A 181 16.82 15.62 14.00
CA LYS A 181 17.96 14.68 14.06
C LYS A 181 18.76 14.76 12.76
N GLN A 182 19.94 15.38 12.80
CA GLN A 182 20.80 15.46 11.61
C GLN A 182 21.49 14.12 11.35
N ILE A 183 21.44 13.62 10.11
CA ILE A 183 22.41 12.63 9.63
C ILE A 183 23.78 13.28 9.74
N PRO A 184 24.78 12.66 10.40
CA PRO A 184 26.13 13.20 10.41
C PRO A 184 26.62 13.29 8.97
N VAL A 185 26.74 14.51 8.44
CA VAL A 185 27.45 14.73 7.18
C VAL A 185 28.90 14.36 7.44
N HIS A 186 29.37 13.24 6.88
CA HIS A 186 30.80 12.99 6.80
C HIS A 186 31.41 14.09 5.92
N GLN A 187 31.88 15.17 6.54
CA GLN A 187 32.72 16.15 5.88
C GLN A 187 33.97 15.42 5.41
N ASN A 188 34.04 15.13 4.11
CA ASN A 188 35.27 14.77 3.45
C ASN A 188 36.25 15.94 3.57
N ARG A 189 37.01 15.97 4.66
CA ARG A 189 38.21 16.79 4.79
C ARG A 189 39.26 16.20 3.88
N ARG A 190 39.30 16.68 2.64
CA ARG A 190 40.52 16.63 1.83
C ARG A 190 41.51 17.60 2.48
N ASN A 191 42.54 17.04 3.10
CA ASN A 191 43.82 17.73 3.28
C ASN A 191 44.66 17.46 2.01
#